data_AF-A0AAP0HVD7-F1
#
_entry.id   AF-A0AAP0HVD7-F1
#
_cell.length_a   1.000
_cell.length_b   1.000
_cell.length_c   1.000
_cell.angle_alpha   90.00
_cell.angle_beta   90.00
_cell.angle_gamma   90.00
#
_symmetry.space_group_name_H-M   'P 1'
#
loop_
_entity.id
_entity.type
_entity.pdbx_description
1 polymer ?
#
loop_
_entity_poly.entity_id
_entity_poly.type
_entity_poly.pdbx_seq_one_letter_code
_entity_poly.pdbx_strand_id
1 'polypeptide(L)'
;MADEANRSAFVEIQGRMIELTGKLKQVQNQMHNKEGEKKRAFLTMEELRQLPDDTNTYKSIGRMFVLEPKSVLMNEQEKKLKDNESAIAALQTSKEYIEKQMAEVENNLKELLQQDPGLARQIMSMVVT
;
A
#
# COMPACT_ATOMS: atom_id res chain seq x y z
N MET A 1 -2.28 38.46 14.70
CA MET A 1 -1.21 38.06 13.77
C MET A 1 -0.68 36.66 14.11
N ALA A 2 -0.26 36.38 15.35
CA ALA A 2 0.17 35.02 15.75
C ALA A 2 -0.98 33.97 15.70
N ASP A 3 -2.17 34.31 16.21
CA ASP A 3 -3.33 33.40 16.19
C ASP A 3 -3.76 32.99 14.76
N GLU A 4 -3.65 33.91 13.80
CA GLU A 4 -4.00 33.65 12.40
C GLU A 4 -2.97 32.75 11.71
N ALA A 5 -1.68 32.96 12.00
CA ALA A 5 -0.60 32.09 11.55
C ALA A 5 -0.73 30.66 12.12
N ASN A 6 -1.02 30.53 13.42
CA ASN A 6 -1.23 29.24 14.07
C ASN A 6 -2.46 28.50 13.51
N ARG A 7 -3.54 29.22 13.24
CA ARG A 7 -4.74 28.64 12.61
C ARG A 7 -4.46 28.17 11.18
N SER A 8 -3.70 28.93 10.40
CA SER A 8 -3.29 28.53 9.05
C SER A 8 -2.40 27.28 9.09
N ALA A 9 -1.42 27.24 10.00
CA ALA A 9 -0.54 26.08 10.19
C ALA A 9 -1.33 24.83 10.57
N PHE A 10 -2.34 24.96 11.42
CA PHE A 10 -3.23 23.86 11.78
C PHE A 10 -3.96 23.25 10.58
N VAL A 11 -4.58 24.10 9.74
CA VAL A 11 -5.29 23.64 8.53
C VAL A 11 -4.34 22.93 7.58
N GLU A 12 -3.12 23.44 7.42
CA GLU A 12 -2.10 22.79 6.60
C GLU A 12 -1.69 21.41 7.15
N ILE A 13 -1.44 21.31 8.46
CA ILE A 13 -1.11 20.06 9.14
C ILE A 13 -2.24 19.03 8.98
N GLN A 14 -3.50 19.45 9.16
CA GLN A 14 -4.66 18.59 8.93
C GLN A 14 -4.73 18.11 7.47
N GLY A 15 -4.52 19.01 6.51
CA GLY A 15 -4.49 18.66 5.08
C GLY A 15 -3.44 17.60 4.77
N ARG A 16 -2.21 17.77 5.28
CA ARG A 16 -1.13 16.78 5.14
C ARG A 16 -1.49 15.45 5.80
N MET A 17 -2.10 15.47 6.98
CA MET A 17 -2.53 14.24 7.67
C MET A 17 -3.58 13.45 6.87
N ILE A 18 -4.56 14.14 6.28
CA ILE A 18 -5.57 13.52 5.41
C ILE A 18 -4.90 12.90 4.17
N GLU A 19 -4.01 13.65 3.52
CA GLU A 19 -3.29 13.19 2.33
C GLU A 19 -2.45 11.93 2.62
N LEU A 20 -1.65 11.96 3.68
CA LEU A 20 -0.79 10.83 4.08
C LEU A 20 -1.62 9.61 4.46
N THR A 21 -2.75 9.80 5.16
CA THR A 21 -3.67 8.71 5.49
C THR A 21 -4.26 8.07 4.23
N GLY A 22 -4.63 8.87 3.23
CA GLY A 22 -5.09 8.39 1.93
C GLY A 22 -4.02 7.58 1.19
N LYS A 23 -2.79 8.09 1.14
CA LYS A 23 -1.63 7.41 0.54
C LYS A 23 -1.32 6.09 1.25
N LEU A 24 -1.34 6.07 2.59
CA LEU A 24 -1.10 4.87 3.37
C LEU A 24 -2.13 3.77 3.04
N LYS A 25 -3.43 4.13 3.02
CA LYS A 25 -4.51 3.20 2.66
C LYS A 25 -4.34 2.66 1.24
N GLN A 26 -3.92 3.51 0.30
CA GLN A 26 -3.65 3.09 -1.08
C GLN A 26 -2.51 2.06 -1.13
N VAL A 27 -1.38 2.33 -0.48
CA VAL A 27 -0.24 1.40 -0.43
C VAL A 27 -0.63 0.08 0.22
N GLN A 28 -1.36 0.10 1.34
CA GLN A 28 -1.86 -1.10 2.00
C GLN A 28 -2.75 -1.97 1.08
N ASN A 29 -3.66 -1.34 0.34
CA ASN A 29 -4.50 -2.04 -0.62
C ASN A 29 -3.68 -2.66 -1.77
N GLN A 30 -2.70 -1.92 -2.29
CA GLN A 30 -1.80 -2.43 -3.34
C GLN A 30 -0.99 -3.64 -2.85
N MET A 31 -0.46 -3.57 -1.63
CA MET A 31 0.24 -4.69 -1.00
C MET A 31 -0.66 -5.92 -0.85
N HIS A 32 -1.89 -5.74 -0.36
CA HIS A 32 -2.84 -6.84 -0.21
C HIS A 32 -3.14 -7.53 -1.54
N ASN A 33 -3.37 -6.75 -2.61
CA ASN A 33 -3.59 -7.28 -3.94
C ASN A 33 -2.37 -8.07 -4.45
N LYS A 34 -1.16 -7.54 -4.25
CA LYS A 34 0.09 -8.20 -4.65
C LYS A 34 0.37 -9.48 -3.88
N GLU A 35 0.03 -9.54 -2.60
CA GLU A 35 0.06 -10.76 -1.79
C GLU A 35 -0.89 -11.82 -2.36
N GLY A 36 -2.09 -11.43 -2.76
CA GLY A 36 -3.04 -12.32 -3.45
C GLY A 36 -2.49 -12.87 -4.77
N GLU A 37 -1.89 -12.02 -5.60
CA GLU A 37 -1.24 -12.42 -6.86
C GLU A 37 -0.06 -13.36 -6.64
N LYS A 38 0.81 -13.06 -5.67
CA LYS A 38 1.94 -13.91 -5.26
C LYS A 38 1.46 -15.29 -4.84
N LYS A 39 0.43 -15.35 -3.97
CA LYS A 39 -0.13 -16.62 -3.50
C LYS A 39 -0.71 -17.45 -4.64
N ARG A 40 -1.43 -16.81 -5.57
CA ARG A 40 -1.97 -17.51 -6.76
C ARG A 40 -0.86 -18.07 -7.65
N ALA A 41 0.20 -17.29 -7.91
CA ALA A 41 1.34 -17.76 -8.69
C ALA A 41 2.03 -18.96 -8.03
N PHE A 42 2.27 -18.87 -6.71
CA PHE A 42 2.85 -19.95 -5.92
C PHE A 42 2.01 -21.23 -5.98
N LEU A 43 0.72 -21.15 -5.69
CA LEU A 43 -0.17 -22.33 -5.72
C LEU A 43 -0.22 -22.94 -7.13
N THR A 44 -0.33 -22.11 -8.18
CA THR A 44 -0.33 -22.63 -9.56
C THR A 44 0.97 -23.35 -9.89
N MET A 45 2.11 -22.82 -9.43
CA MET A 45 3.41 -23.45 -9.61
C MET A 45 3.50 -24.80 -8.89
N GLU A 46 3.02 -24.89 -7.65
CA GLU A 46 3.02 -26.14 -6.88
C GLU A 46 2.13 -27.22 -7.52
N GLU A 47 0.96 -26.84 -8.04
CA GLU A 47 0.09 -27.76 -8.78
C GLU A 47 0.77 -28.25 -10.08
N LEU A 48 1.40 -27.34 -10.84
CA LEU A 48 2.13 -27.71 -12.05
C LEU A 48 3.30 -28.67 -11.76
N ARG A 49 4.01 -28.49 -10.64
CA ARG A 49 5.13 -29.37 -10.24
C ARG A 49 4.70 -30.82 -10.04
N GLN A 50 3.48 -31.06 -9.57
CA GLN A 50 2.97 -32.40 -9.29
C GLN A 50 2.60 -33.18 -10.57
N LEU A 51 2.43 -32.49 -11.70
CA LEU A 51 2.09 -33.13 -12.97
C LEU A 51 3.31 -33.81 -13.60
N PRO A 52 3.13 -34.96 -14.29
CA PRO A 52 4.15 -35.54 -15.16
C PRO A 52 4.61 -34.55 -16.25
N ASP A 53 5.87 -34.65 -16.70
CA ASP A 53 6.46 -33.72 -17.67
C ASP A 53 5.87 -33.83 -19.08
N ASP A 54 5.26 -34.97 -19.41
CA ASP A 54 4.56 -35.23 -20.68
C ASP A 54 3.09 -34.75 -20.67
N THR A 55 2.63 -34.15 -19.57
CA THR A 55 1.26 -33.64 -19.46
C THR A 55 1.04 -32.46 -20.41
N ASN A 56 0.00 -32.53 -21.24
CA ASN A 56 -0.45 -31.39 -22.04
C ASN A 56 -0.95 -30.27 -21.12
N THR A 57 -0.24 -29.15 -21.11
CA THR A 57 -0.63 -27.97 -20.35
C THR A 57 -1.09 -26.83 -21.25
N TYR A 58 -2.03 -26.02 -20.78
CA TYR A 58 -2.61 -24.94 -21.57
C TYR A 58 -2.57 -23.61 -20.83
N LYS A 59 -2.14 -22.55 -21.52
CA LYS A 59 -2.16 -21.17 -21.03
C LYS A 59 -3.46 -20.49 -21.45
N SER A 60 -4.13 -19.82 -20.52
CA SER A 60 -5.28 -18.99 -20.84
C SER A 60 -4.87 -17.64 -21.46
N ILE A 61 -5.54 -17.26 -22.55
CA ILE A 61 -5.44 -15.96 -23.21
C ILE A 61 -6.85 -15.46 -23.45
N GLY A 62 -7.35 -14.60 -22.55
CA GLY A 62 -8.75 -14.17 -22.57
C GLY A 62 -9.70 -15.35 -22.41
N ARG A 63 -10.49 -15.65 -23.46
CA ARG A 63 -11.42 -16.80 -23.51
C ARG A 63 -10.84 -18.04 -24.21
N MET A 64 -9.60 -17.96 -24.69
CA MET A 64 -8.92 -19.04 -25.41
C MET A 64 -7.89 -19.74 -24.51
N PHE A 65 -7.55 -20.98 -24.88
CA PHE A 65 -6.50 -21.77 -24.24
C PHE A 65 -5.52 -22.25 -25.31
N VAL A 66 -4.23 -22.00 -25.09
CA VAL A 66 -3.16 -22.35 -26.03
C VAL A 66 -2.28 -23.41 -25.40
N LEU A 67 -1.97 -24.47 -26.14
CA LEU A 67 -1.05 -25.52 -25.70
C LEU A 67 0.34 -24.92 -25.51
N GLU A 68 0.91 -25.09 -24.32
CA GLU A 68 2.23 -24.61 -23.95
C GLU A 68 2.96 -25.68 -23.14
N PRO A 69 4.29 -25.80 -23.23
CA PRO A 69 5.04 -26.71 -22.38
C PRO A 69 4.91 -26.36 -20.90
N LYS A 70 4.84 -27.38 -20.05
CA LYS A 70 4.82 -27.23 -18.58
C LYS A 70 5.96 -26.33 -18.08
N SER A 71 7.17 -26.50 -18.63
CA SER A 71 8.34 -25.72 -18.27
C SER A 71 8.18 -24.22 -18.52
N VAL A 72 7.49 -23.84 -19.60
CA VAL A 72 7.19 -22.44 -19.91
C VAL A 72 6.24 -21.86 -18.87
N LEU A 73 5.14 -22.58 -18.57
CA LEU A 73 4.18 -22.15 -17.55
C LEU A 73 4.82 -22.03 -16.16
N MET A 74 5.68 -22.98 -15.80
CA MET A 74 6.44 -22.96 -14.55
C MET A 74 7.33 -21.71 -14.44
N ASN A 75 8.11 -21.40 -15.48
CA ASN A 75 8.97 -20.22 -15.51
C ASN A 75 8.15 -18.91 -15.44
N GLU A 76 6.98 -18.88 -16.08
CA GLU A 76 6.08 -17.72 -15.97
C GLU A 76 5.54 -17.51 -14.56
N GLN A 77 5.15 -18.58 -13.86
CA GLN A 77 4.69 -18.47 -12.48
C GLN A 77 5.82 -18.10 -11.53
N GLU A 78 7.02 -18.65 -11.72
CA GLU A 78 8.20 -18.29 -10.93
C GLU A 78 8.57 -16.81 -11.11
N LYS A 79 8.55 -16.33 -12.36
CA LYS A 79 8.77 -14.91 -12.64
C LYS A 79 7.71 -14.03 -11.98
N LYS A 80 6.42 -14.37 -12.12
CA LYS A 80 5.32 -13.64 -11.46
C LYS A 80 5.46 -13.61 -9.94
N LEU A 81 5.91 -14.70 -9.35
CA LEU A 81 6.17 -14.79 -7.91
C LEU A 81 7.28 -13.79 -7.51
N LYS A 82 8.44 -13.84 -8.16
CA LYS A 82 9.58 -12.95 -7.89
C LYS A 82 9.26 -11.47 -8.14
N ASP A 83 8.54 -11.17 -9.21
CA ASP A 83 8.12 -9.81 -9.54
C ASP A 83 7.17 -9.25 -8.46
N ASN A 84 6.24 -10.07 -7.97
CA ASN A 84 5.33 -9.67 -6.89
C ASN A 84 6.05 -9.53 -5.53
N GLU A 85 6.98 -10.42 -5.20
CA GLU A 85 7.83 -10.28 -3.99
C GLU A 85 8.63 -8.98 -4.01
N SER A 86 9.24 -8.66 -5.15
CA SER A 86 9.98 -7.41 -5.34
C SER A 86 9.07 -6.19 -5.21
N ALA A 87 7.87 -6.24 -5.79
CA ALA A 87 6.88 -5.17 -5.68
C ALA A 87 6.39 -4.98 -4.22
N ILE A 88 6.14 -6.06 -3.50
CA ILE A 88 5.75 -6.02 -2.08
C ILE A 88 6.86 -5.39 -1.24
N ALA A 89 8.13 -5.76 -1.47
CA ALA A 89 9.26 -5.16 -0.76
C ALA A 89 9.36 -3.65 -1.01
N ALA A 90 9.20 -3.20 -2.26
CA ALA A 90 9.20 -1.77 -2.59
C ALA A 90 8.02 -1.02 -1.94
N LEU A 91 6.82 -1.60 -1.95
CA LEU A 91 5.65 -1.01 -1.30
C LEU A 91 5.79 -0.96 0.22
N GLN A 92 6.45 -1.96 0.83
CA GLN A 92 6.76 -1.97 2.26
C GLN A 92 7.71 -0.81 2.62
N THR A 93 8.75 -0.57 1.84
CA THR A 93 9.61 0.62 2.02
C THR A 93 8.83 1.93 1.88
N SER A 94 7.93 2.01 0.88
CA SER A 94 7.07 3.19 0.70
C SER A 94 6.13 3.40 1.88
N LYS A 95 5.58 2.31 2.44
CA LYS A 95 4.71 2.35 3.62
C LYS A 95 5.45 2.91 4.83
N GLU A 96 6.64 2.37 5.13
CA GLU A 96 7.46 2.83 6.26
C GLU A 96 7.84 4.30 6.13
N TYR A 97 8.12 4.78 4.90
CA TYR A 97 8.39 6.18 4.66
C TYR A 97 7.17 7.07 4.94
N ILE A 98 5.97 6.66 4.52
CA ILE A 98 4.72 7.39 4.81
C ILE A 98 4.44 7.40 6.32
N GLU A 99 4.64 6.26 7.01
CA GLU A 99 4.46 6.16 8.46
C GLU A 99 5.40 7.11 9.23
N LYS A 100 6.65 7.25 8.79
CA LYS A 100 7.58 8.26 9.34
C LYS A 100 7.08 9.68 9.14
N GLN A 101 6.59 10.02 7.94
CA GLN A 101 6.02 11.35 7.70
C GLN A 101 4.77 11.60 8.54
N MET A 102 3.93 10.59 8.76
CA MET A 102 2.77 10.73 9.63
C MET A 102 3.18 11.04 11.07
N ALA A 103 4.20 10.34 11.59
CA ALA A 103 4.74 10.62 12.92
C ALA A 103 5.30 12.05 13.03
N GLU A 104 5.97 12.57 11.99
CA GLU A 104 6.43 13.96 11.94
C GLU A 104 5.26 14.95 11.95
N VAL A 105 4.22 14.71 11.15
CA VAL A 105 3.02 15.57 11.10
C VAL A 105 2.27 15.55 12.45
N GLU A 106 2.19 14.40 13.12
CA GLU A 106 1.62 14.27 14.46
C GLU A 106 2.43 15.04 15.51
N ASN A 107 3.76 15.01 15.43
CA ASN A 107 4.62 15.77 16.34
C ASN A 107 4.46 17.28 16.11
N ASN A 108 4.44 17.73 14.85
CA ASN A 108 4.19 19.13 14.51
C ASN A 108 2.84 19.61 15.05
N LEU A 109 1.81 18.75 14.98
CA LEU A 109 0.50 19.05 15.56
C LEU A 109 0.58 19.22 17.08
N LYS A 110 1.26 18.31 17.78
CA LYS A 110 1.43 18.37 19.23
C LYS A 110 2.16 19.64 19.66
N GLU A 111 3.24 20.00 18.98
CA GLU A 111 4.00 21.22 19.25
C GLU A 111 3.15 22.48 19.05
N LEU A 112 2.37 22.54 17.95
CA LEU A 112 1.47 23.66 17.69
C LEU A 112 0.42 23.83 18.81
N LEU A 113 -0.17 22.72 19.29
CA LEU A 113 -1.16 22.75 20.37
C LEU A 113 -0.55 23.11 21.74
N GLN A 114 0.73 22.79 21.97
CA GLN A 114 1.45 23.19 23.18
C GLN A 114 1.77 24.69 23.16
N GLN A 115 2.13 25.22 22.00
CA GLN A 115 2.40 26.66 21.82
C GLN A 115 1.13 27.51 21.98
N ASP A 116 -0.02 26.98 21.58
CA ASP A 116 -1.30 27.68 21.67
C ASP A 116 -2.43 26.79 22.23
N PRO A 117 -2.58 26.75 23.57
CA PRO A 117 -3.67 26.02 24.23
C PRO A 117 -5.07 26.59 23.92
N GLY A 118 -5.16 27.85 23.46
CA GLY A 118 -6.41 28.50 23.08
C GLY A 118 -6.97 27.94 21.78
N LEU A 119 -6.07 27.65 20.83
CA LEU A 119 -6.39 26.98 19.56
C LEU A 119 -7.04 25.61 19.80
N ALA A 120 -6.51 24.81 20.74
CA ALA A 120 -7.06 23.50 21.10
C ALA A 120 -8.54 23.59 21.56
N ARG A 121 -8.87 24.60 22.37
CA ARG A 121 -10.24 24.84 22.84
C ARG A 121 -11.17 25.27 21.71
N GLN A 122 -10.70 26.14 20.81
CA GLN A 122 -11.47 26.55 19.64
C GLN A 122 -11.77 25.38 18.69
N ILE A 123 -10.77 24.53 18.42
CA ILE A 123 -10.96 23.33 17.58
C ILE A 123 -12.00 22.40 18.20
N MET A 124 -11.91 22.09 19.50
CA MET A 124 -12.90 21.23 20.16
C MET A 124 -14.31 21.81 20.11
N SER A 125 -14.47 23.14 20.14
CA SER A 125 -15.79 23.78 20.02
C SER A 125 -16.37 23.72 18.60
N MET A 126 -15.53 23.67 17.55
CA MET A 126 -15.98 23.61 16.15
C MET A 126 -16.40 22.21 15.69
N VAL A 127 -15.90 21.15 16.32
CA VAL A 127 -16.19 19.75 15.93
C VAL A 127 -17.51 19.23 16.55
N VAL A 128 -18.08 19.96 17.51
CA VAL A 128 -19.28 19.55 18.29
C VAL A 128 -20.59 20.20 17.77
N THR A 129 -20.53 20.95 16.67
CA THR A 129 -21.70 21.48 15.93
C THR A 129 -21.79 20.86 14.55
#